data_AF-A0A162ZWI2-F1
#
_entry.id   AF-A0A162ZWI2-F1
#
_cell.length_a   1.000
_cell.length_b   1.000
_cell.length_c   1.000
_cell.angle_alpha   90.00
_cell.angle_beta   90.00
_cell.angle_gamma   90.00
#
_symmetry.space_group_name_H-M   'P 1'
#
loop_
_entity.id
_entity.type
_entity.pdbx_description
1 polymer ?
#
loop_
_entity_poly.entity_id
_entity_poly.type
_entity_poly.pdbx_seq_one_letter_code
_entity_poly.pdbx_strand_id
1 'polypeptide(L)'
;MLLSQSELQDIRAYQRTFEGAYWRTALSAFSMGLLILKVFTIEFYHIALAFFSFGVSMLLIAYMRHRQFKHVFDPAIPVKTSSNMVILTFISSLVTFLVLFLLISQLDP
;
A
#
# COMPACT_ATOMS: atom_id res chain seq x y z
N MET A 1 -7.57 -29.59 -7.77
CA MET A 1 -7.89 -29.60 -6.33
C MET A 1 -9.09 -28.68 -6.15
N LEU A 2 -10.25 -29.21 -5.79
CA LEU A 2 -11.43 -28.41 -5.45
C LEU A 2 -11.24 -27.92 -4.01
N LEU A 3 -11.24 -26.61 -3.79
CA LEU A 3 -11.12 -26.04 -2.44
C LEU A 3 -12.38 -26.38 -1.62
N SER A 4 -12.17 -26.69 -0.34
CA SER A 4 -13.24 -26.74 0.65
C SER A 4 -13.87 -25.36 0.83
N GLN A 5 -15.14 -25.32 1.25
CA GLN A 5 -15.84 -24.07 1.58
C GLN A 5 -15.12 -23.24 2.65
N SER A 6 -14.48 -23.91 3.62
CA SER A 6 -13.65 -23.26 4.63
C SER A 6 -12.45 -22.54 4.02
N GLU A 7 -11.74 -23.20 3.11
CA GLU A 7 -10.57 -22.62 2.44
C GLU A 7 -10.97 -21.44 1.56
N LEU A 8 -12.10 -21.53 0.85
CA LEU A 8 -12.65 -20.40 0.08
C LEU A 8 -12.96 -19.18 0.96
N GLN A 9 -13.46 -19.40 2.18
CA GLN A 9 -13.72 -18.35 3.14
C GLN A 9 -12.41 -17.69 3.60
N ASP A 10 -11.38 -18.48 3.89
CA ASP A 10 -10.07 -17.98 4.32
C ASP A 10 -9.39 -17.16 3.22
N ILE A 11 -9.44 -17.61 1.96
CA ILE A 11 -8.94 -16.85 0.81
C ILE A 11 -9.65 -15.50 0.71
N ARG A 12 -10.98 -15.48 0.82
CA ARG A 12 -11.76 -14.25 0.70
C ARG A 12 -11.48 -13.29 1.85
N ALA A 13 -11.37 -13.82 3.07
CA ALA A 13 -11.00 -13.03 4.24
C ALA A 13 -9.61 -12.40 4.04
N TYR A 14 -8.65 -13.18 3.55
CA TYR A 14 -7.30 -12.72 3.26
C TYR A 14 -7.26 -11.63 2.18
N GLN A 15 -7.97 -11.84 1.06
CA GLN A 15 -8.04 -10.88 -0.04
C GLN A 15 -8.66 -9.54 0.38
N ARG A 16 -9.70 -9.54 1.24
CA ARG A 16 -10.36 -8.29 1.66
C ARG A 16 -9.53 -7.48 2.65
N THR A 17 -8.82 -8.17 3.54
CA THR A 17 -8.12 -7.55 4.69
C THR A 17 -6.66 -7.23 4.39
N PHE A 18 -5.92 -8.16 3.80
CA PHE A 18 -4.49 -7.95 3.51
C PHE A 18 -4.33 -7.34 2.13
N GLU A 19 -4.65 -8.06 1.05
CA GLU A 19 -4.41 -7.57 -0.32
C GLU A 19 -5.23 -6.32 -0.62
N GLY A 20 -6.51 -6.35 -0.29
CA GLY A 20 -7.44 -5.26 -0.54
C GLY A 20 -7.11 -3.98 0.21
N ALA A 21 -6.44 -4.06 1.38
CA ALA A 21 -5.99 -2.87 2.08
C ALA A 21 -4.93 -2.12 1.26
N TYR A 22 -3.91 -2.81 0.75
CA TYR A 22 -2.85 -2.18 -0.04
C TYR A 22 -3.39 -1.53 -1.32
N TRP A 23 -4.29 -2.21 -2.03
CA TRP A 23 -4.92 -1.68 -3.25
C TRP A 23 -5.79 -0.45 -2.98
N ARG A 24 -6.63 -0.47 -1.93
CA ARG A 24 -7.44 0.69 -1.57
C ARG A 24 -6.58 1.88 -1.20
N THR A 25 -5.52 1.69 -0.41
CA THR A 25 -4.60 2.78 -0.05
C THR A 25 -3.87 3.34 -1.26
N ALA A 26 -3.39 2.49 -2.18
CA ALA A 26 -2.76 2.96 -3.41
C ALA A 26 -3.72 3.81 -4.25
N LEU A 27 -4.95 3.35 -4.44
CA LEU A 27 -5.97 4.08 -5.18
C LEU A 27 -6.29 5.43 -4.52
N SER A 28 -6.49 5.45 -3.20
CA SER A 28 -6.71 6.70 -2.46
C SER A 28 -5.54 7.67 -2.59
N ALA A 29 -4.30 7.18 -2.53
CA ALA A 29 -3.10 8.01 -2.71
C ALA A 29 -3.03 8.62 -4.12
N PHE A 30 -3.30 7.83 -5.16
CA PHE A 30 -3.35 8.34 -6.54
C PHE A 30 -4.48 9.34 -6.76
N SER A 31 -5.67 9.07 -6.21
CA SER A 31 -6.79 10.03 -6.27
C SER A 31 -6.43 11.35 -5.60
N MET A 32 -5.76 11.31 -4.44
CA MET A 32 -5.30 12.51 -3.75
C MET A 32 -4.24 13.25 -4.57
N GLY A 33 -3.25 12.55 -5.13
CA GLY A 33 -2.23 13.13 -6.00
C GLY A 33 -2.84 13.82 -7.23
N LEU A 34 -3.81 13.18 -7.89
CA LEU A 34 -4.57 13.76 -9.01
C LEU A 34 -5.39 14.98 -8.60
N LEU A 35 -6.05 14.94 -7.43
CA LEU A 35 -6.79 16.08 -6.90
C LEU A 35 -5.86 17.26 -6.69
N ILE A 36 -4.68 17.05 -6.08
CA ILE A 36 -3.69 18.11 -5.85
C ILE A 36 -3.27 18.73 -7.19
N LEU A 37 -2.93 17.90 -8.17
CA LEU A 37 -2.51 18.34 -9.50
C LEU A 37 -3.61 19.12 -10.24
N LYS A 38 -4.89 18.82 -9.96
CA LYS A 38 -6.03 19.45 -10.63
C LYS A 38 -6.51 20.74 -9.96
N VAL A 39 -6.39 20.83 -8.64
CA VAL A 39 -6.99 21.91 -7.82
C VAL A 39 -5.97 22.99 -7.45
N PHE A 40 -4.70 22.64 -7.23
CA PHE A 40 -3.70 23.57 -6.70
C PHE A 40 -2.75 24.15 -7.77
N THR A 41 -2.01 25.19 -7.39
CA THR A 41 -0.99 25.84 -8.23
C THR A 41 0.25 24.95 -8.39
N ILE A 42 1.11 25.30 -9.34
CA ILE A 42 2.31 24.51 -9.71
C ILE A 42 3.28 24.28 -8.54
N GLU A 43 3.27 25.17 -7.55
CA GLU A 43 4.09 25.09 -6.34
C GLU A 43 3.81 23.78 -5.55
N PHE A 44 2.58 23.27 -5.60
CA PHE A 44 2.15 22.06 -4.90
C PHE A 44 2.39 20.76 -5.69
N TYR A 45 2.97 20.81 -6.89
CA TYR A 45 3.13 19.61 -7.73
C TYR A 45 4.11 18.60 -7.12
N HIS A 46 5.10 19.05 -6.36
CA HIS A 46 6.00 18.17 -5.61
C HIS A 46 5.24 17.35 -4.55
N ILE A 47 4.21 17.93 -3.94
CA ILE A 47 3.35 17.24 -2.97
C ILE A 47 2.52 16.17 -3.70
N ALA A 48 1.96 16.48 -4.87
CA ALA A 48 1.26 15.49 -5.69
C ALA A 48 2.18 14.30 -6.05
N LEU A 49 3.44 14.58 -6.44
CA LEU A 49 4.43 13.55 -6.74
C LEU A 49 4.71 12.65 -5.52
N ALA A 50 4.77 13.22 -4.31
CA ALA A 50 4.91 12.44 -3.09
C ALA A 50 3.74 11.44 -2.91
N PHE A 51 2.50 11.87 -3.14
CA PHE A 51 1.33 10.97 -3.11
C PHE A 51 1.38 9.89 -4.20
N PHE A 52 1.82 10.21 -5.42
CA PHE A 52 2.03 9.20 -6.47
C PHE A 52 3.12 8.19 -6.09
N SER A 53 4.25 8.66 -5.56
CA SER A 53 5.35 7.77 -5.12
C SER A 53 4.93 6.82 -4.00
N PHE A 54 4.08 7.30 -3.08
CA PHE A 54 3.49 6.49 -2.04
C PHE A 54 2.52 5.45 -2.60
N GLY A 55 1.64 5.85 -3.53
CA GLY A 55 0.73 4.94 -4.21
C GLY A 55 1.45 3.81 -4.95
N VAL A 56 2.54 4.12 -5.66
CA VAL A 56 3.39 3.10 -6.33
C VAL A 56 4.02 2.16 -5.31
N SER A 57 4.53 2.71 -4.19
CA SER A 57 5.10 1.91 -3.10
C SER A 57 4.08 0.93 -2.52
N MET A 58 2.82 1.36 -2.35
CA MET A 58 1.72 0.49 -1.89
C MET A 58 1.37 -0.60 -2.91
N LEU A 59 1.39 -0.31 -4.21
CA LEU A 59 1.22 -1.34 -5.25
C LEU A 59 2.35 -2.36 -5.24
N LEU A 60 3.60 -1.92 -5.03
CA LEU A 60 4.74 -2.83 -4.93
C LEU A 60 4.59 -3.77 -3.72
N ILE A 61 4.18 -3.26 -2.57
CA ILE A 61 3.88 -4.06 -1.38
C ILE A 61 2.74 -5.05 -1.66
N ALA A 62 1.66 -4.60 -2.31
CA ALA A 62 0.55 -5.48 -2.71
C ALA A 62 1.03 -6.63 -3.60
N TYR A 63 1.89 -6.35 -4.57
CA TYR A 63 2.47 -7.34 -5.46
C TYR A 63 3.38 -8.33 -4.74
N MET A 64 4.27 -7.86 -3.86
CA MET A 64 5.12 -8.72 -3.04
C MET A 64 4.29 -9.63 -2.13
N ARG A 65 3.20 -9.10 -1.56
CA ARG A 65 2.26 -9.87 -0.74
C ARG A 65 1.56 -10.95 -1.55
N HIS A 66 1.10 -10.63 -2.75
CA HIS A 66 0.43 -11.59 -3.62
C HIS A 66 1.33 -12.78 -3.99
N ARG A 67 2.64 -12.53 -4.16
CA ARG A 67 3.62 -13.62 -4.38
C ARG A 67 3.76 -14.53 -3.17
N GLN A 68 3.73 -13.99 -1.95
CA GLN A 68 3.81 -14.79 -0.72
C GLN A 68 2.56 -15.64 -0.46
N PHE A 69 1.40 -15.21 -0.95
CA PHE A 69 0.15 -15.94 -0.79
C PHE A 69 0.18 -17.36 -1.39
N LYS A 70 0.97 -17.59 -2.44
CA LYS A 70 1.12 -18.90 -3.09
C LYS A 70 1.64 -20.00 -2.15
N HIS A 71 2.26 -19.63 -1.04
CA HIS A 71 2.87 -20.54 -0.07
C HIS A 71 2.02 -20.77 1.19
N VAL A 72 0.82 -20.16 1.28
CA VAL A 72 -0.01 -20.18 2.51
C VAL A 72 -0.70 -21.53 2.74
N PHE A 73 -0.96 -22.31 1.68
CA PHE A 73 -1.62 -23.62 1.77
C PHE A 73 -0.62 -24.79 1.78
N ASP A 74 0.67 -24.52 1.88
CA ASP A 74 1.69 -25.56 1.94
C ASP A 74 1.94 -25.93 3.41
N PRO A 75 1.50 -27.12 3.88
CA PRO A 75 1.58 -27.50 5.29
C PRO A 75 3.03 -27.65 5.79
N ALA A 76 4.02 -27.72 4.88
CA ALA A 76 5.43 -27.78 5.21
C ALA A 76 6.04 -26.42 5.61
N ILE A 77 5.35 -25.31 5.35
CA ILE A 77 5.87 -23.96 5.57
C ILE A 77 5.26 -23.38 6.85
N PRO A 78 6.07 -22.96 7.84
CA PRO A 78 5.54 -22.34 9.06
C PRO A 78 4.79 -21.06 8.72
N VAL A 79 3.55 -20.96 9.20
CA VAL A 79 2.67 -19.80 8.98
C VAL A 79 3.30 -18.56 9.62
N LYS A 80 3.94 -17.72 8.80
CA LYS A 80 4.54 -16.48 9.26
C LYS A 80 3.46 -15.39 9.32
N THR A 81 3.23 -14.83 10.51
CA THR A 81 2.37 -13.65 10.66
C THR A 81 2.92 -12.48 9.83
N SER A 82 2.04 -11.58 9.38
CA SER A 82 2.28 -10.53 8.36
C SER A 82 3.39 -9.50 8.65
N SER A 83 4.19 -9.69 9.70
CA SER A 83 5.15 -8.76 10.30
C SER A 83 6.03 -8.00 9.30
N ASN A 84 6.65 -8.69 8.33
CA ASN A 84 7.55 -8.03 7.37
C ASN A 84 6.83 -7.02 6.46
N MET A 85 5.58 -7.31 6.09
CA MET A 85 4.78 -6.43 5.24
C MET A 85 4.30 -5.20 6.01
N VAL A 86 4.00 -5.38 7.31
CA VAL A 86 3.63 -4.27 8.20
C VAL A 86 4.79 -3.29 8.35
N ILE A 87 6.01 -3.79 8.54
CA ILE A 87 7.21 -2.95 8.64
C ILE A 87 7.44 -2.17 7.33
N LEU A 88 7.31 -2.83 6.16
CA LEU A 88 7.44 -2.15 4.87
C LEU A 88 6.41 -1.03 4.70
N THR A 89 5.15 -1.28 5.04
CA THR A 89 4.13 -0.22 4.98
C THR A 89 4.41 0.91 5.96
N PHE A 90 4.86 0.59 7.18
CA PHE A 90 5.18 1.60 8.18
C PHE A 90 6.31 2.51 7.72
N ILE A 91 7.41 1.93 7.22
CA ILE A 91 8.55 2.69 6.69
C ILE A 91 8.12 3.53 5.49
N SER A 92 7.36 2.96 4.55
CA SER A 92 6.86 3.70 3.39
C SER A 92 6.01 4.90 3.81
N SER A 93 5.07 4.72 4.74
CA SER A 93 4.24 5.81 5.27
C SER A 93 5.07 6.85 6.03
N LEU A 94 6.05 6.43 6.83
CA LEU A 94 6.92 7.33 7.57
C LEU A 94 7.75 8.20 6.62
N VAL A 95 8.35 7.60 5.59
CA VAL A 95 9.12 8.32 4.57
C VAL A 95 8.23 9.34 3.85
N THR A 96 7.03 8.94 3.43
CA THR A 96 6.09 9.88 2.80
C THR A 96 5.73 11.03 3.74
N PHE A 97 5.51 10.75 5.02
CA PHE A 97 5.21 11.80 6.00
C PHE A 97 6.36 12.78 6.18
N LEU A 98 7.60 12.30 6.26
CA LEU A 98 8.80 13.14 6.35
C LEU A 98 8.99 13.98 5.09
N VAL A 99 8.80 13.40 3.89
CA VAL A 99 8.88 14.14 2.62
C VAL A 99 7.82 15.22 2.56
N LEU A 100 6.58 14.92 2.93
CA LEU A 100 5.50 15.91 2.97
C LEU A 100 5.81 17.02 3.97
N PHE A 101 6.30 16.69 5.16
CA PHE A 101 6.69 17.67 6.16
C PHE A 101 7.77 18.62 5.62
N LEU A 102 8.82 18.08 4.98
CA LEU A 102 9.87 18.89 4.37
C LEU A 102 9.36 19.77 3.23
N LEU A 103 8.51 19.23 2.33
CA LEU A 103 7.95 20.00 1.23
C LEU A 103 7.03 21.11 1.72
N ILE A 104 6.26 20.87 2.78
CA ILE A 104 5.41 21.89 3.40
C ILE A 104 6.26 22.99 4.05
N SER A 105 7.32 22.64 4.79
CA SER A 105 8.21 23.63 5.39
C SER A 105 8.98 24.49 4.37
N GLN A 106 9.11 24.03 3.13
CA GLN A 106 9.69 24.81 2.03
C GLN A 106 8.67 25.73 1.34
N LEU A 107 7.37 25.49 1.56
CA LEU A 107 6.27 26.22 0.94
C LEU A 107 5.82 27.43 1.77
N ASP A 108 6.29 27.54 3.01
CA ASP A 108 6.06 28.71 3.86
C ASP A 108 6.78 29.94 3.24
N PRO A 109 6.09 31.10 3.11
CA PRO A 109 6.59 32.29 2.41
C PRO A 109 7.75 33.01 3.11
#